data_AF-A0A970WN59-F1
#
_entry.id   AF-A0A970WN59-F1
#
_cell.length_a   1.000
_cell.length_b   1.000
_cell.length_c   1.000
_cell.angle_alpha   90.00
_cell.angle_beta   90.00
_cell.angle_gamma   90.00
#
_symmetry.space_group_name_H-M   'P 1'
#
loop_
_entity.id
_entity.type
_entity.pdbx_description
1 polymer ?
#
loop_
_entity_poly.entity_id
_entity_poly.type
_entity_poly.pdbx_seq_one_letter_code
_entity_poly.pdbx_strand_id
1 'polypeptide(L)' 'MAKKQIKKLSDQLRATIDASELSRYRIAIEAGLDHGTLSRFMNGKGGLSIDALDRIGQILRLELTPKQKGR' A
#
# COMPACT_ATOMS: atom_id res chain seq x y z
N MET A 1 19.61 -21.68 -6.22
CA MET A 1 19.21 -20.26 -6.39
C MET A 1 17.76 -20.12 -5.99
N ALA A 2 17.43 -19.34 -4.95
CA ALA A 2 16.05 -19.20 -4.48
C ALA A 2 15.22 -18.38 -5.50
N LYS A 3 14.03 -18.86 -5.88
CA LYS A 3 13.10 -18.09 -6.71
C LYS A 3 12.76 -16.79 -5.97
N LYS A 4 13.03 -15.64 -6.59
CA LYS A 4 12.60 -14.33 -6.07
C LYS A 4 11.08 -14.29 -6.06
N GLN A 5 10.48 -14.52 -4.89
CA GLN A 5 9.03 -14.53 -4.74
C GLN A 5 8.47 -13.12 -4.99
N ILE A 6 7.40 -13.04 -5.77
CA ILE A 6 6.68 -11.78 -6.00
C ILE A 6 6.08 -11.35 -4.64
N LYS A 7 6.43 -10.15 -4.17
CA LYS A 7 5.86 -9.58 -2.94
C LYS A 7 4.35 -9.51 -3.06
N LYS A 8 3.61 -9.73 -1.96
CA LYS A 8 2.16 -9.54 -1.95
C LYS A 8 1.84 -8.09 -2.31
N LEU A 9 0.69 -7.87 -2.95
CA LEU A 9 0.24 -6.51 -3.30
C LEU A 9 0.18 -5.60 -2.07
N SER A 10 -0.28 -6.11 -0.93
CA SER A 10 -0.30 -5.39 0.33
C SER A 10 1.10 -5.02 0.85
N ASP A 11 2.11 -5.87 0.65
CA ASP A 11 3.50 -5.55 1.04
C ASP A 11 4.11 -4.51 0.11
N GLN A 12 3.76 -4.54 -1.18
CA GLN A 12 4.15 -3.50 -2.13
C GLN A 12 3.52 -2.17 -1.73
N LEU A 13 2.22 -2.16 -1.41
CA LEU A 13 1.53 -0.95 -0.99
C LEU A 13 2.11 -0.38 0.31
N ARG A 14 2.40 -1.21 1.32
CA ARG A 14 3.08 -0.77 2.54
C ARG A 14 4.43 -0.11 2.23
N ALA A 15 5.24 -0.75 1.38
CA ALA A 15 6.53 -0.19 0.98
C ALA A 15 6.37 1.15 0.23
N THR A 16 5.34 1.28 -0.60
CA THR A 16 5.07 2.53 -1.32
C THR A 16 4.58 3.64 -0.39
N ILE A 17 3.74 3.32 0.60
CA ILE A 17 3.33 4.26 1.65
C ILE A 17 4.55 4.74 2.46
N ASP A 18 5.50 3.86 2.75
CA ASP A 18 6.72 4.20 3.49
C ASP A 18 7.73 5.01 2.67
N ALA A 19 7.75 4.80 1.35
CA ALA A 19 8.60 5.55 0.43
C ALA A 19 8.00 6.89 -0.03
N SER A 20 6.75 7.16 0.33
CA SER A 20 6.04 8.39 -0.02
C SER A 20 6.59 9.60 0.74
N GLU A 21 6.58 10.78 0.11
CA GLU A 21 6.93 12.05 0.75
C GLU A 21 5.87 12.49 1.77
N LEU A 22 4.64 11.99 1.64
CA LEU A 22 3.57 12.22 2.61
C LEU A 22 3.76 11.32 3.84
N SER A 23 3.57 11.92 5.02
CA SER A 23 3.54 11.14 6.26
C SER A 23 2.35 10.17 6.25
N ARG A 24 2.50 9.01 6.91
CA ARG A 24 1.40 8.05 7.10
C ARG A 24 0.15 8.71 7.68
N TYR A 25 0.33 9.63 8.62
CA TYR A 25 -0.79 10.40 9.20
C TYR A 25 -1.54 11.23 8.15
N ARG A 26 -0.81 11.94 7.29
CA ARG A 26 -1.41 12.74 6.21
C ARG A 26 -2.14 11.87 5.20
N ILE A 27 -1.54 10.74 4.81
CA ILE A 27 -2.19 9.74 3.94
C ILE A 27 -3.48 9.22 4.58
N ALA A 28 -3.47 8.91 5.88
CA ALA A 28 -4.67 8.44 6.58
C ALA A 28 -5.80 9.48 6.52
N ILE A 29 -5.49 10.75 6.81
CA ILE A 29 -6.49 11.84 6.76
C ILE A 29 -7.05 12.01 5.34
N GLU A 30 -6.17 12.14 4.34
CA GLU A 30 -6.59 12.36 2.95
C GLU A 30 -7.38 11.16 2.41
N ALA A 31 -7.04 9.94 2.86
CA ALA A 31 -7.78 8.73 2.52
C ALA A 31 -9.07 8.54 3.34
N GLY A 32 -9.41 9.47 4.26
CA GLY A 32 -10.59 9.36 5.12
C GLY A 32 -10.54 8.13 6.05
N LEU A 33 -9.35 7.81 6.56
CA LEU A 33 -9.08 6.71 7.48
C LEU A 33 -8.74 7.24 8.88
N ASP A 34 -9.18 6.51 9.91
CA ASP A 34 -8.61 6.72 11.23
C ASP A 34 -7.14 6.25 11.28
N HIS A 35 -6.36 6.89 12.14
CA HIS A 35 -4.93 6.59 12.28
C HIS A 35 -4.66 5.14 12.71
N GLY A 36 -5.55 4.55 13.52
CA GLY A 36 -5.44 3.16 13.97
C GLY A 36 -5.59 2.17 12.82
N THR A 37 -6.47 2.45 11.86
CA THR A 37 -6.73 1.62 10.69
C THR A 37 -5.51 1.55 9.79
N LEU A 38 -4.92 2.70 9.43
CA LEU A 38 -3.70 2.70 8.63
C LEU A 38 -2.53 2.08 9.42
N SER A 39 -2.39 2.37 10.71
CA SER A 39 -1.35 1.77 11.55
C SER A 39 -1.46 0.24 11.63
N ARG A 40 -2.66 -0.32 11.83
CA ARG A 40 -2.89 -1.77 11.83
C ARG A 40 -2.55 -2.39 10.48
N PHE A 41 -2.92 -1.72 9.38
CA PHE A 41 -2.58 -2.17 8.03
C PHE A 41 -1.07 -2.22 7.83
N MET A 42 -0.35 -1.16 8.17
CA MET A 42 1.11 -1.07 8.05
C MET A 42 1.84 -2.13 8.86
N ASN A 43 1.31 -2.46 10.04
CA ASN A 43 1.86 -3.50 10.92
C ASN A 43 1.42 -4.93 10.55
N GLY A 44 0.64 -5.12 9.48
CA GLY A 44 0.14 -6.44 9.07
C GLY A 44 -0.90 -7.04 10.02
N LYS A 45 -1.46 -6.24 10.94
CA LYS A 45 -2.44 -6.65 11.95
C LYS A 45 -3.89 -6.38 11.53
N GLY A 46 -4.10 -5.88 10.32
CA GLY A 46 -5.42 -5.56 9.76
C GLY A 46 -5.38 -5.35 8.26
N GLY A 47 -6.54 -5.45 7.62
CA GLY A 47 -6.74 -5.11 6.22
C GLY A 47 -7.22 -3.67 6.02
N LEU A 48 -7.38 -3.29 4.76
CA LEU A 48 -8.10 -2.10 4.32
C LEU A 48 -9.24 -2.55 3.42
N SER A 49 -10.35 -1.79 3.40
CA SER A 49 -11.37 -1.98 2.36
C SER A 49 -10.81 -1.61 0.98
N ILE A 50 -11.43 -2.10 -0.08
CA ILE A 50 -11.06 -1.73 -1.45
C ILE A 50 -11.18 -0.22 -1.64
N ASP A 51 -12.26 0.41 -1.17
CA ASP A 51 -12.46 1.86 -1.26
C ASP A 51 -11.34 2.67 -0.55
N ALA A 52 -10.80 2.15 0.55
CA ALA A 52 -9.67 2.76 1.23
C ALA A 52 -8.38 2.60 0.42
N LEU A 53 -8.17 1.44 -0.20
CA LEU A 53 -7.04 1.19 -1.08
C LEU A 53 -7.08 2.09 -2.32
N ASP A 54 -8.25 2.28 -2.93
CA ASP A 54 -8.42 3.14 -4.11
C ASP A 54 -8.12 4.60 -3.79
N ARG A 55 -8.61 5.10 -2.65
CA ARG A 55 -8.29 6.47 -2.18
C ARG A 55 -6.79 6.66 -1.97
N ILE A 56 -6.12 5.71 -1.30
CA ILE A 56 -4.66 5.74 -1.14
C ILE A 56 -3.96 5.70 -2.51
N GLY A 57 -4.45 4.86 -3.42
CA GLY A 57 -3.95 4.76 -4.80
C GLY A 57 -4.03 6.09 -5.54
N GLN A 58 -5.13 6.83 -5.41
CA GLN A 58 -5.31 8.15 -6.00
C GLN A 58 -4.36 9.19 -5.40
N ILE A 59 -4.24 9.23 -4.06
CA ILE A 59 -3.36 10.16 -3.34
C ILE A 59 -1.90 9.96 -3.75
N LEU A 60 -1.46 8.70 -3.80
CA LEU A 60 -0.08 8.35 -4.11
C LEU A 60 0.19 8.18 -5.62
N ARG A 61 -0.83 8.40 -6.47
CA ARG A 61 -0.78 8.23 -7.93
C ARG A 61 -0.22 6.86 -8.34
N LEU A 62 -0.76 5.80 -7.75
CA LEU A 62 -0.31 4.43 -7.97
C LEU A 62 -0.87 3.85 -9.25
N GLU A 63 -0.03 3.10 -9.95
CA GLU A 63 -0.43 2.28 -11.09
C GLU A 63 0.00 0.82 -10.88
N LEU A 64 -0.89 -0.11 -11.25
CA LEU A 64 -0.60 -1.54 -11.18
C LEU A 64 -0.04 -2.02 -12.51
N THR A 65 1.27 -2.24 -12.55
CA THR A 65 1.93 -2.82 -13.73
C THR A 65 2.18 -4.31 -13.53
N PRO A 66 1.72 -5.21 -14.43
CA PRO A 66 2.05 -6.61 -14.35
C PRO A 66 3.56 -6.80 -14.54
N LYS A 67 4.20 -7.58 -13.67
CA LYS A 67 5.56 -8.04 -13.93
C LYS A 67 5.49 -9.12 -15.01
N GLN A 68 6.08 -8.86 -16.18
CA GLN A 68 6.26 -9.89 -17.20
C GLN A 68 7.05 -11.04 -16.60
N LYS A 69 6.52 -12.26 -16.73
CA LYS A 69 7.26 -13.48 -16.44
C LYS A 69 8.34 -13.55 -17.53
N GLY A 70 9.60 -13.38 -17.14
CA GLY A 70 10.73 -13.31 -18.08
C GLY A 70 10.60 -14.39 -19.15
N ARG A 71 10.71 -13.97 -20.42
CA ARG A 71 10.72 -14.85 -21.58
C ARG A 71 12.08 -15.53 -21.70
#